data_AF-A0A8S4H6D3-F1
#
_entry.id   AF-A0A8S4H6D3-F1
#
_cell.length_a   1.000
_cell.length_b   1.000
_cell.length_c   1.000
_cell.angle_alpha   90.00
_cell.angle_beta   90.00
_cell.angle_gamma   90.00
#
_symmetry.space_group_name_H-M   'P 1'
#
loop_
_entity.id
_entity.type
_entity.pdbx_description
1 polymer ?
#
loop_
_entity_poly.entity_id
_entity_poly.type
_entity_poly.pdbx_seq_one_letter_code
_entity_poly.pdbx_strand_id
1 'polypeptide(L)'
;MSNHLTREHIENLTSKINYSNFERGEGNCDGVSFYSNVSDELKDKLIIRDISDKITKALCYVYMKKPYHSKLESDLCSYMHYWIGDKIYGISDSRPLFTRIMRMLYDELNGTIKNLICSPLNYGIDSDTFYKNKLLFDYSQDHGNIKIDTAGYKTCNKDYKEHIDNYIRVYKDEHSDCYGKSKNKNDCKTFFSLFKENQYDELSKFSCVPSENPKAKLEQTSVYGTEEHAQNQHFMETTEVQDSVGHHSTADGSNLGRKPS
;
A
#
# COMPACT_ATOMS: atom_id res chain seq x y z
N MET A 1 -13.65 10.47 -0.93
CA MET A 1 -12.89 9.49 -0.10
C MET A 1 -13.55 9.41 1.26
N SER A 2 -13.76 8.20 1.78
CA SER A 2 -14.29 8.01 3.14
C SER A 2 -13.37 8.67 4.18
N ASN A 3 -13.95 9.19 5.25
CA ASN A 3 -13.19 9.65 6.43
C ASN A 3 -12.99 8.53 7.47
N HIS A 4 -13.51 7.34 7.15
CA HIS A 4 -13.41 6.16 7.98
C HIS A 4 -12.94 4.94 7.16
N LEU A 5 -11.76 4.44 7.48
CA LEU A 5 -11.11 3.32 6.82
C LEU A 5 -11.48 2.00 7.52
N THR A 6 -11.76 0.98 6.73
CA THR A 6 -12.33 -0.30 7.18
C THR A 6 -11.66 -1.45 6.45
N ARG A 7 -12.03 -2.69 6.80
CA ARG A 7 -11.61 -3.89 6.07
C ARG A 7 -11.88 -3.80 4.56
N GLU A 8 -12.97 -3.19 4.12
CA GLU A 8 -13.25 -3.01 2.68
C GLU A 8 -12.16 -2.21 1.97
N HIS A 9 -11.55 -1.23 2.66
CA HIS A 9 -10.44 -0.47 2.10
C HIS A 9 -9.18 -1.33 1.97
N ILE A 10 -8.99 -2.31 2.87
CA ILE A 10 -7.90 -3.31 2.75
C ILE A 10 -8.10 -4.16 1.50
N GLU A 11 -9.32 -4.66 1.25
CA GLU A 11 -9.62 -5.50 0.08
C GLU A 11 -9.45 -4.75 -1.26
N ASN A 12 -9.45 -3.41 -1.23
CA ASN A 12 -9.19 -2.54 -2.38
C ASN A 12 -7.70 -2.18 -2.57
N LEU A 13 -6.80 -2.70 -1.73
CA LEU A 13 -5.37 -2.52 -1.94
C LEU A 13 -4.88 -3.25 -3.20
N THR A 14 -3.81 -2.72 -3.80
CA THR A 14 -3.27 -3.20 -5.09
C THR A 14 -2.93 -4.69 -5.03
N SER A 15 -2.30 -5.13 -3.94
CA SER A 15 -1.96 -6.54 -3.69
C SER A 15 -3.21 -7.43 -3.66
N LYS A 16 -4.23 -7.04 -2.90
CA LYS A 16 -5.50 -7.78 -2.76
C LYS A 16 -6.24 -7.91 -4.09
N ILE A 17 -6.31 -6.83 -4.87
CA ILE A 17 -6.93 -6.85 -6.20
C ILE A 17 -6.20 -7.85 -7.10
N ASN A 18 -4.87 -7.83 -7.16
CA ASN A 18 -4.11 -8.75 -7.99
C ASN A 18 -4.26 -10.22 -7.54
N TYR A 19 -4.21 -10.48 -6.24
CA TYR A 19 -4.44 -11.82 -5.70
C TYR A 19 -5.86 -12.32 -5.96
N SER A 20 -6.87 -11.44 -5.97
CA SER A 20 -8.24 -11.82 -6.28
C SER A 20 -8.40 -12.34 -7.72
N ASN A 21 -7.60 -11.86 -8.67
CA ASN A 21 -7.64 -12.32 -10.07
C ASN A 21 -7.18 -13.78 -10.18
N PHE A 22 -6.15 -14.15 -9.40
CA PHE A 22 -5.69 -15.54 -9.32
C PHE A 22 -6.67 -16.42 -8.57
N GLU A 23 -7.24 -15.93 -7.47
CA GLU A 23 -8.21 -16.69 -6.66
C GLU A 23 -9.48 -17.02 -7.46
N ARG A 24 -9.95 -16.08 -8.30
CA ARG A 24 -11.08 -16.28 -9.21
C ARG A 24 -10.74 -17.16 -10.41
N GLY A 25 -9.45 -17.46 -10.64
CA GLY A 25 -9.01 -18.31 -11.74
C GLY A 25 -9.25 -17.68 -13.11
N GLU A 26 -9.03 -16.36 -13.26
CA GLU A 26 -9.29 -15.62 -14.50
C GLU A 26 -8.36 -15.99 -15.68
N GLY A 27 -7.41 -16.89 -15.50
CA GLY A 27 -6.49 -17.29 -16.56
C GLY A 27 -7.16 -18.19 -17.60
N ASN A 28 -7.11 -17.78 -18.86
CA ASN A 28 -7.43 -18.63 -20.00
C ASN A 28 -6.19 -19.43 -20.41
N CYS A 29 -6.30 -20.76 -20.43
CA CYS A 29 -5.23 -21.68 -20.83
C CYS A 29 -5.40 -22.25 -22.25
N ASP A 30 -6.41 -21.79 -23.00
CA ASP A 30 -6.65 -22.24 -24.37
C ASP A 30 -5.43 -21.92 -25.26
N GLY A 31 -4.88 -22.96 -25.89
CA GLY A 31 -3.70 -22.83 -26.75
C GLY A 31 -2.38 -22.59 -26.02
N VAL A 32 -2.33 -22.68 -24.67
CA VAL A 32 -1.10 -22.57 -23.88
C VAL A 32 -0.38 -23.92 -23.87
N SER A 33 0.80 -23.99 -24.47
CA SER A 33 1.52 -25.26 -24.72
C SER A 33 2.01 -25.98 -23.47
N PHE A 34 2.33 -25.27 -22.38
CA PHE A 34 2.78 -25.89 -21.12
C PHE A 34 1.62 -26.39 -20.23
N TYR A 35 0.37 -26.08 -20.58
CA TYR A 35 -0.78 -26.27 -19.70
C TYR A 35 -0.93 -27.72 -19.21
N SER A 36 -0.88 -28.70 -20.12
CA SER A 36 -1.02 -30.12 -19.78
C SER A 36 0.09 -30.59 -18.85
N ASN A 37 1.34 -30.22 -19.16
CA ASN A 37 2.51 -30.62 -18.37
C ASN A 37 2.40 -30.11 -16.93
N VAL A 38 2.14 -28.81 -16.76
CA VAL A 38 1.99 -28.20 -15.44
C VAL A 38 0.82 -28.83 -14.68
N SER A 39 -0.33 -29.02 -15.34
CA SER A 39 -1.51 -29.60 -14.71
C SER A 39 -1.24 -31.01 -14.18
N ASP A 40 -0.60 -31.86 -14.97
CA ASP A 40 -0.33 -33.25 -14.60
C ASP A 40 0.77 -33.34 -13.53
N GLU A 41 1.86 -32.56 -13.66
CA GLU A 41 2.90 -32.50 -12.65
C GLU A 41 2.39 -31.98 -11.29
N LEU A 42 1.49 -31.01 -11.29
CA LEU A 42 0.88 -30.50 -10.06
C LEU A 42 -0.08 -31.52 -9.44
N LYS A 43 -0.86 -32.28 -10.22
CA LYS A 43 -1.71 -33.37 -9.68
C LYS A 43 -0.87 -34.45 -9.00
N ASP A 44 0.30 -34.75 -9.54
CA ASP A 44 1.21 -35.74 -8.96
C ASP A 44 1.90 -35.24 -7.69
N LYS A 45 2.26 -33.94 -7.65
CA LYS A 45 3.03 -33.35 -6.53
C LYS A 45 2.17 -32.74 -5.43
N LEU A 46 0.98 -32.23 -5.76
CA LEU A 46 0.02 -31.66 -4.83
C LEU A 46 -1.23 -32.54 -4.83
N ILE A 47 -1.55 -33.09 -3.65
CA ILE A 47 -2.70 -34.00 -3.49
C ILE A 47 -4.04 -33.24 -3.68
N ILE A 48 -4.03 -31.91 -3.61
CA ILE A 48 -5.24 -31.08 -3.65
C ILE A 48 -5.48 -30.56 -5.07
N ARG A 49 -6.33 -31.28 -5.81
CA ARG A 49 -6.68 -30.99 -7.22
C ARG A 49 -7.15 -29.55 -7.45
N ASP A 50 -7.98 -29.00 -6.56
CA ASP A 50 -8.51 -27.64 -6.70
C ASP A 50 -7.40 -26.57 -6.64
N ILE A 51 -6.33 -26.81 -5.87
CA ILE A 51 -5.20 -25.88 -5.79
C ILE A 51 -4.34 -26.00 -7.05
N SER A 52 -4.10 -27.21 -7.53
CA SER A 52 -3.37 -27.46 -8.78
C SER A 52 -4.04 -26.75 -9.97
N ASP A 53 -5.36 -26.81 -10.08
CA ASP A 53 -6.11 -26.13 -11.14
C ASP A 53 -6.00 -24.60 -11.03
N LYS A 54 -6.12 -24.04 -9.82
CA LYS A 54 -5.96 -22.58 -9.62
C LYS A 54 -4.55 -22.09 -9.92
N ILE A 55 -3.52 -22.83 -9.50
CA ILE A 55 -2.11 -22.53 -9.82
C ILE A 55 -1.91 -22.54 -11.33
N THR A 56 -2.43 -23.56 -12.02
CA THR A 56 -2.30 -23.68 -13.48
C THR A 56 -2.94 -22.47 -14.18
N LYS A 57 -4.16 -22.08 -13.76
CA LYS A 57 -4.84 -20.88 -14.29
C LYS A 57 -4.07 -19.60 -13.98
N ALA A 58 -3.46 -19.46 -12.80
CA ALA A 58 -2.63 -18.31 -12.47
C ALA A 58 -1.42 -18.19 -13.42
N LEU A 59 -0.75 -19.30 -13.75
CA LEU A 59 0.33 -19.29 -14.76
C LEU A 59 -0.16 -18.84 -16.13
N CYS A 60 -1.30 -19.37 -16.60
CA CYS A 60 -1.88 -18.97 -17.88
C CYS A 60 -2.26 -17.48 -17.90
N TYR A 61 -2.81 -16.96 -16.80
CA TYR A 61 -3.13 -15.53 -16.67
C TYR A 61 -1.90 -14.65 -16.88
N VAL A 62 -0.77 -15.01 -16.24
CA VAL A 62 0.49 -14.28 -16.40
C VAL A 62 1.04 -14.43 -17.82
N TYR A 63 1.07 -15.65 -18.35
CA TYR A 63 1.52 -15.96 -19.70
C TYR A 63 0.79 -15.12 -20.76
N MET A 64 -0.54 -15.05 -20.67
CA MET A 64 -1.35 -14.34 -21.66
C MET A 64 -1.25 -12.81 -21.54
N LYS A 65 -1.04 -12.26 -20.34
CA LYS A 65 -0.99 -10.81 -20.13
C LYS A 65 0.38 -10.19 -20.35
N LYS A 66 1.47 -10.93 -20.10
CA LYS A 66 2.83 -10.39 -20.15
C LYS A 66 3.28 -9.85 -21.51
N PRO A 67 3.01 -10.51 -22.64
CA PRO A 67 3.49 -10.04 -23.95
C PRO A 67 2.93 -8.68 -24.41
N TYR A 68 1.87 -8.17 -23.78
CA TYR A 68 1.11 -7.03 -24.28
C TYR A 68 1.21 -5.75 -23.43
N HIS A 69 1.93 -5.74 -22.30
CA HIS A 69 1.75 -4.70 -21.27
C HIS A 69 3.01 -4.08 -20.62
N SER A 70 3.92 -3.57 -21.45
CA SER A 70 4.98 -2.56 -21.25
C SER A 70 5.51 -2.12 -19.86
N LYS A 71 4.60 -1.72 -18.97
CA LYS A 71 4.91 -0.92 -17.77
C LYS A 71 4.26 -1.40 -16.47
N LEU A 72 3.35 -2.38 -16.53
CA LEU A 72 2.81 -3.09 -15.35
C LEU A 72 3.60 -4.41 -15.09
N GLU A 73 4.79 -4.52 -15.69
CA GLU A 73 5.43 -5.79 -16.05
C GLU A 73 6.29 -6.44 -14.96
N SER A 74 6.84 -5.72 -13.98
CA SER A 74 7.62 -6.36 -12.90
C SER A 74 6.72 -7.04 -11.86
N ASP A 75 5.51 -6.52 -11.68
CA ASP A 75 4.76 -6.81 -10.46
C ASP A 75 3.92 -8.08 -10.63
N LEU A 76 3.40 -8.37 -11.83
CA LEU A 76 2.54 -9.54 -12.05
C LEU A 76 3.24 -10.88 -11.77
N CYS A 77 4.52 -11.01 -12.12
CA CYS A 77 5.30 -12.21 -11.80
C CYS A 77 5.53 -12.34 -10.29
N SER A 78 5.72 -11.21 -9.59
CA SER A 78 5.92 -11.18 -8.15
C SER A 78 4.61 -11.49 -7.41
N TYR A 79 3.47 -10.93 -7.84
CA TYR A 79 2.16 -11.31 -7.33
C TYR A 79 1.90 -12.81 -7.54
N MET A 80 2.17 -13.35 -8.74
CA MET A 80 2.03 -14.78 -9.00
C MET A 80 2.94 -15.60 -8.07
N HIS A 81 4.20 -15.19 -7.89
CA HIS A 81 5.15 -15.87 -7.01
C HIS A 81 4.62 -16.00 -5.58
N TYR A 82 4.25 -14.86 -4.98
CA TYR A 82 3.80 -14.83 -3.59
C TYR A 82 2.40 -15.42 -3.42
N TRP A 83 1.54 -15.36 -4.42
CA TRP A 83 0.24 -16.03 -4.37
C TRP A 83 0.39 -17.56 -4.44
N ILE A 84 1.19 -18.08 -5.38
CA ILE A 84 1.42 -19.53 -5.50
C ILE A 84 2.13 -20.06 -4.24
N GLY A 85 3.15 -19.34 -3.75
CA GLY A 85 3.86 -19.75 -2.55
C GLY A 85 2.98 -19.78 -1.31
N ASP A 86 2.04 -18.84 -1.18
CA ASP A 86 1.04 -18.82 -0.10
C ASP A 86 0.15 -20.07 -0.13
N LYS A 87 -0.22 -20.54 -1.33
CA LYS A 87 -0.96 -21.80 -1.50
C LYS A 87 -0.10 -23.02 -1.16
N ILE A 88 1.16 -23.06 -1.58
CA ILE A 88 2.03 -24.22 -1.32
C ILE A 88 2.37 -24.32 0.18
N TYR A 89 2.80 -23.22 0.80
CA TYR A 89 3.12 -23.19 2.22
C TYR A 89 1.89 -23.39 3.11
N GLY A 90 0.71 -22.94 2.67
CA GLY A 90 -0.57 -23.28 3.32
C GLY A 90 -0.91 -24.78 3.32
N ILE A 91 -0.27 -25.59 2.47
CA ILE A 91 -0.42 -27.05 2.44
C ILE A 91 0.71 -27.74 3.22
N SER A 92 1.94 -27.23 3.10
CA SER A 92 3.13 -27.84 3.69
C SER A 92 4.25 -26.83 3.91
N ASP A 93 4.81 -26.79 5.12
CA ASP A 93 6.01 -26.01 5.47
C ASP A 93 7.33 -26.58 4.88
N SER A 94 7.25 -27.54 3.96
CA SER A 94 8.41 -28.17 3.33
C SER A 94 9.08 -27.26 2.30
N ARG A 95 10.18 -26.60 2.70
CA ARG A 95 11.06 -25.85 1.80
C ARG A 95 11.47 -26.64 0.54
N PRO A 96 11.90 -27.92 0.62
CA PRO A 96 12.23 -28.70 -0.58
C PRO A 96 11.05 -28.89 -1.54
N LEU A 97 9.82 -29.08 -1.01
CA LEU A 97 8.62 -29.19 -1.84
C LEU A 97 8.33 -27.86 -2.54
N PHE A 98 8.34 -26.75 -1.79
CA PHE A 98 8.17 -25.40 -2.33
C PHE A 98 9.20 -25.10 -3.43
N THR A 99 10.49 -25.32 -3.15
CA THR A 99 11.58 -25.14 -4.14
C THR A 99 11.31 -25.95 -5.40
N ARG A 100 10.94 -27.23 -5.28
CA ARG A 100 10.72 -28.13 -6.41
C ARG A 100 9.56 -27.67 -7.28
N ILE A 101 8.43 -27.32 -6.65
CA ILE A 101 7.23 -26.88 -7.38
C ILE A 101 7.48 -25.53 -8.05
N MET A 102 7.98 -24.53 -7.31
CA MET A 102 8.25 -23.21 -7.88
C MET A 102 9.22 -23.29 -9.05
N ARG A 103 10.32 -24.04 -8.92
CA ARG A 103 11.27 -24.22 -10.02
C ARG A 103 10.60 -24.80 -11.27
N MET A 104 9.84 -25.89 -11.12
CA MET A 104 9.10 -26.50 -12.24
C MET A 104 8.17 -25.50 -12.92
N LEU A 105 7.41 -24.72 -12.14
CA LEU A 105 6.47 -23.74 -12.69
C LEU A 105 7.16 -22.65 -13.51
N TYR A 106 8.30 -22.14 -13.03
CA TYR A 106 9.07 -21.12 -13.77
C TYR A 106 9.78 -21.71 -14.99
N ASP A 107 10.25 -22.95 -14.93
CA ASP A 107 10.88 -23.63 -16.06
C ASP A 107 9.87 -23.83 -17.20
N GLU A 108 8.68 -24.35 -16.89
CA GLU A 108 7.58 -24.53 -17.86
C GLU A 108 7.09 -23.20 -18.42
N LEU A 109 6.87 -22.19 -17.55
CA LEU A 109 6.40 -20.87 -17.98
C LEU A 109 7.39 -20.22 -18.96
N ASN A 110 8.68 -20.26 -18.66
CA ASN A 110 9.70 -19.59 -19.47
C ASN A 110 10.19 -20.42 -20.66
N GLY A 111 10.00 -21.75 -20.65
CA GLY A 111 10.44 -22.63 -21.73
C GLY A 111 9.65 -22.48 -23.04
N THR A 112 8.54 -21.74 -23.02
CA THR A 112 7.60 -21.66 -24.15
C THR A 112 7.85 -20.51 -25.13
N ILE A 113 8.69 -19.54 -24.79
CA ILE A 113 8.97 -18.36 -25.64
C ILE A 113 10.48 -18.08 -25.68
N LYS A 114 10.98 -17.48 -26.77
CA LYS A 114 12.38 -17.00 -26.89
C LYS A 114 12.78 -15.94 -25.84
N ASN A 115 11.80 -15.31 -25.18
CA ASN A 115 12.00 -14.26 -24.19
C ASN A 115 11.49 -14.74 -22.81
N LEU A 116 12.24 -14.39 -21.76
CA LEU A 116 11.89 -14.67 -20.37
C LEU A 116 10.58 -13.96 -19.99
N ILE A 117 9.54 -14.71 -19.63
CA ILE A 117 8.23 -14.17 -19.24
C ILE A 117 8.30 -13.64 -17.80
N CYS A 118 8.85 -14.45 -16.91
CA CYS A 118 9.04 -14.13 -15.51
C CYS A 118 10.41 -14.58 -15.02
N SER A 119 11.19 -13.63 -14.52
CA SER A 119 12.38 -13.95 -13.74
C SER A 119 11.98 -14.66 -12.45
N PRO A 120 12.59 -15.81 -12.12
CA PRO A 120 12.32 -16.48 -10.86
C PRO A 120 12.80 -15.61 -9.69
N LEU A 121 11.94 -15.45 -8.68
CA LEU A 121 12.35 -14.98 -7.36
C LEU A 121 12.99 -16.14 -6.57
N ASN A 122 13.56 -15.82 -5.40
CA ASN A 122 14.21 -16.81 -4.57
C ASN A 122 13.20 -17.85 -4.04
N TYR A 123 13.18 -19.04 -4.63
CA TYR A 123 12.37 -20.17 -4.17
C TYR A 123 13.11 -21.09 -3.18
N GLY A 124 14.34 -20.74 -2.79
CA GLY A 124 15.16 -21.48 -1.82
C GLY A 124 15.04 -20.96 -0.39
N ILE A 125 13.90 -20.39 0.00
CA ILE A 125 13.65 -19.82 1.33
C ILE A 125 12.69 -20.69 2.13
N ASP A 126 12.74 -20.61 3.45
CA ASP A 126 11.73 -21.23 4.34
C ASP A 126 10.41 -20.43 4.40
N SER A 127 9.41 -21.00 5.07
CA SER A 127 8.06 -20.46 5.23
C SER A 127 8.06 -19.07 5.90
N ASP A 128 8.82 -18.90 6.99
CA ASP A 128 8.90 -17.62 7.73
C ASP A 128 9.50 -16.51 6.87
N THR A 129 10.61 -16.80 6.20
CA THR A 129 11.27 -15.87 5.28
C THR A 129 10.37 -15.56 4.09
N PHE A 130 9.62 -16.54 3.58
CA PHE A 130 8.65 -16.35 2.52
C PHE A 130 7.53 -15.39 2.94
N TYR A 131 6.88 -15.61 4.08
CA TYR A 131 5.78 -14.78 4.53
C TYR A 131 6.22 -13.35 4.88
N LYS A 132 7.44 -13.20 5.44
CA LYS A 132 8.05 -11.88 5.64
C LYS A 132 8.27 -11.14 4.32
N ASN A 133 8.86 -11.81 3.33
CA ASN A 133 9.10 -11.25 2.00
C ASN A 133 7.80 -10.90 1.27
N LYS A 134 6.77 -11.75 1.39
CA LYS A 134 5.43 -11.51 0.85
C LYS A 134 4.83 -10.25 1.45
N LEU A 135 4.87 -10.11 2.78
CA LEU A 135 4.32 -8.94 3.47
C LEU A 135 5.04 -7.64 3.06
N LEU A 136 6.36 -7.68 2.95
CA LEU A 136 7.17 -6.55 2.48
C LEU A 136 6.86 -6.20 1.02
N PHE A 137 6.67 -7.21 0.16
CA PHE A 137 6.24 -6.98 -1.21
C PHE A 137 4.85 -6.36 -1.25
N ASP A 138 3.85 -6.92 -0.56
CA ASP A 138 2.50 -6.36 -0.51
C ASP A 138 2.53 -4.90 -0.07
N TYR A 139 3.33 -4.58 0.96
CA TYR A 139 3.48 -3.20 1.41
C TYR A 139 4.15 -2.29 0.37
N SER A 140 5.14 -2.78 -0.39
CA SER A 140 5.77 -2.01 -1.47
C SER A 140 4.79 -1.68 -2.60
N GLN A 141 3.77 -2.50 -2.78
CA GLN A 141 2.72 -2.30 -3.79
C GLN A 141 1.55 -1.45 -3.27
N ASP A 142 1.27 -1.54 -1.97
CA ASP A 142 0.08 -0.95 -1.35
C ASP A 142 0.33 0.46 -0.80
N HIS A 143 1.58 0.82 -0.48
CA HIS A 143 1.88 2.07 0.24
C HIS A 143 1.40 3.33 -0.47
N GLY A 144 1.33 3.34 -1.81
CA GLY A 144 0.80 4.46 -2.58
C GLY A 144 -0.67 4.73 -2.28
N ASN A 145 -1.50 3.68 -2.24
CA ASN A 145 -2.91 3.78 -1.89
C ASN A 145 -3.08 4.09 -0.41
N ILE A 146 -2.29 3.45 0.47
CA ILE A 146 -2.31 3.71 1.91
C ILE A 146 -2.00 5.18 2.20
N LYS A 147 -1.02 5.77 1.52
CA LYS A 147 -0.68 7.20 1.65
C LYS A 147 -1.86 8.10 1.32
N ILE A 148 -2.57 7.78 0.24
CA ILE A 148 -3.74 8.54 -0.21
C ILE A 148 -4.89 8.38 0.79
N ASP A 149 -5.18 7.15 1.21
CA ASP A 149 -6.28 6.82 2.11
C ASP A 149 -6.08 7.40 3.52
N THR A 150 -4.82 7.49 3.96
CA THR A 150 -4.43 8.06 5.26
C THR A 150 -4.06 9.54 5.22
N ALA A 151 -4.25 10.21 4.08
CA ALA A 151 -3.96 11.64 3.97
C ALA A 151 -4.92 12.48 4.83
N GLY A 152 -4.35 13.34 5.68
CA GLY A 152 -5.09 14.22 6.58
C GLY A 152 -5.68 13.48 7.79
N TYR A 153 -6.70 14.07 8.41
CA TYR A 153 -7.38 13.43 9.53
C TYR A 153 -8.28 12.29 9.05
N LYS A 154 -7.93 11.06 9.43
CA LYS A 154 -8.68 9.85 9.09
C LYS A 154 -8.92 9.01 10.32
N THR A 155 -10.13 8.47 10.41
CA THR A 155 -10.45 7.44 11.40
C THR A 155 -10.37 6.06 10.78
N CYS A 156 -10.18 5.01 11.58
CA CYS A 156 -10.18 3.63 11.09
C CYS A 156 -10.67 2.65 12.15
N ASN A 157 -11.22 1.53 11.69
CA ASN A 157 -11.55 0.43 12.58
C ASN A 157 -10.29 -0.36 12.99
N LYS A 158 -10.46 -1.26 13.96
CA LYS A 158 -9.39 -2.13 14.43
C LYS A 158 -8.69 -2.92 13.31
N ASP A 159 -9.45 -3.55 12.41
CA ASP A 159 -8.89 -4.39 11.34
C ASP A 159 -7.92 -3.62 10.43
N TYR A 160 -8.33 -2.42 9.99
CA TYR A 160 -7.48 -1.57 9.14
C TYR A 160 -6.23 -1.10 9.90
N LYS A 161 -6.40 -0.70 11.17
CA LYS A 161 -5.28 -0.27 12.00
C LYS A 161 -4.24 -1.37 12.19
N GLU A 162 -4.68 -2.58 12.54
CA GLU A 162 -3.81 -3.74 12.73
C GLU A 162 -3.08 -4.13 11.44
N HIS A 163 -3.76 -4.05 10.29
CA HIS A 163 -3.15 -4.34 9.00
C HIS A 163 -2.00 -3.37 8.66
N ILE A 164 -2.23 -2.06 8.77
CA ILE A 164 -1.21 -1.04 8.49
C ILE A 164 -0.08 -1.10 9.51
N ASP A 165 -0.38 -1.29 10.79
CA ASP A 165 0.63 -1.40 11.84
C ASP A 165 1.53 -2.62 11.63
N ASN A 166 0.97 -3.74 11.16
CA ASN A 166 1.77 -4.92 10.82
C ASN A 166 2.72 -4.66 9.65
N TYR A 167 2.26 -4.01 8.57
CA TYR A 167 3.13 -3.59 7.46
C TYR A 167 4.29 -2.70 7.95
N ILE A 168 3.97 -1.64 8.71
CA ILE A 168 4.96 -0.68 9.20
C ILE A 168 5.96 -1.35 10.15
N ARG A 169 5.49 -2.21 11.05
CA ARG A 169 6.34 -2.92 12.01
C ARG A 169 7.37 -3.79 11.27
N VAL A 170 6.92 -4.68 10.39
CA VAL A 170 7.83 -5.57 9.65
C VAL A 170 8.78 -4.78 8.74
N TYR A 171 8.30 -3.70 8.13
CA TYR A 171 9.16 -2.80 7.36
C TYR A 171 10.27 -2.17 8.23
N LYS A 172 9.93 -1.64 9.41
CA LYS A 172 10.91 -1.02 10.32
C LYS A 172 11.92 -2.03 10.83
N ASP A 173 11.45 -3.21 11.22
CA ASP A 173 12.28 -4.31 11.70
C ASP A 173 13.30 -4.70 10.60
N GLU A 174 12.83 -4.97 9.37
CA GLU A 174 13.71 -5.35 8.26
C GLU A 174 14.63 -4.22 7.83
N HIS A 175 14.15 -2.96 7.82
CA HIS A 175 14.99 -1.80 7.51
C HIS A 175 16.13 -1.66 8.53
N SER A 176 15.82 -1.79 9.82
CA SER A 176 16.80 -1.75 10.90
C SER A 176 17.82 -2.88 10.78
N ASP A 177 17.37 -4.09 10.47
CA ASP A 177 18.23 -5.25 10.27
C ASP A 177 19.14 -5.06 9.04
N CYS A 178 18.63 -4.49 7.95
CA CYS A 178 19.35 -4.36 6.69
C CYS A 178 20.32 -3.18 6.60
N TYR A 179 20.01 -2.06 7.26
CA TYR A 179 20.89 -0.88 7.32
C TYR A 179 21.70 -0.77 8.63
N GLY A 180 21.48 -1.69 9.58
CA GLY A 180 22.18 -1.74 10.86
C GLY A 180 23.66 -2.14 10.77
N LYS A 181 24.42 -1.88 11.84
CA LYS A 181 25.89 -2.02 11.89
C LYS A 181 26.42 -3.46 11.85
N SER A 182 25.55 -4.47 11.92
CA SER A 182 25.94 -5.88 11.79
C SER A 182 24.92 -6.59 10.92
N LYS A 183 25.32 -7.13 9.75
CA LYS A 183 24.96 -8.48 9.22
C LYS A 183 25.01 -8.60 7.68
N ASN A 184 24.84 -9.86 7.26
CA ASN A 184 24.86 -10.40 5.90
C ASN A 184 23.93 -9.63 4.95
N LYS A 185 24.53 -8.81 4.07
CA LYS A 185 23.81 -8.12 2.98
C LYS A 185 23.04 -9.07 2.05
N ASN A 186 23.38 -10.36 2.04
CA ASN A 186 22.71 -11.37 1.20
C ASN A 186 21.24 -11.56 1.59
N ASP A 187 20.91 -11.48 2.87
CA ASP A 187 19.53 -11.70 3.37
C ASP A 187 18.62 -10.49 3.07
N CYS A 188 19.22 -9.33 2.79
CA CYS A 188 18.54 -8.06 2.50
C CYS A 188 18.26 -7.81 1.02
N LYS A 189 18.64 -8.74 0.13
CA LYS A 189 18.48 -8.55 -1.32
C LYS A 189 17.03 -8.26 -1.70
N THR A 190 16.08 -9.00 -1.12
CA THR A 190 14.65 -8.77 -1.37
C THR A 190 14.24 -7.39 -0.89
N PHE A 191 14.60 -7.03 0.35
CA PHE A 191 14.27 -5.73 0.93
C PHE A 191 14.78 -4.55 0.08
N PHE A 192 16.06 -4.56 -0.31
CA PHE A 192 16.65 -3.51 -1.15
C PHE A 192 16.08 -3.46 -2.58
N SER A 193 15.49 -4.57 -3.07
CA SER A 193 14.78 -4.56 -4.36
C SER A 193 13.41 -3.89 -4.28
N LEU A 194 12.81 -3.83 -3.08
CA LEU A 194 11.46 -3.32 -2.84
C LEU A 194 11.47 -1.86 -2.36
N PHE A 195 12.48 -1.47 -1.57
CA PHE A 195 12.52 -0.17 -0.89
C PHE A 195 13.85 0.54 -1.08
N LYS A 196 13.79 1.87 -1.22
CA LYS A 196 14.95 2.75 -1.19
C LYS A 196 15.20 3.23 0.23
N GLU A 197 16.47 3.43 0.56
CA GLU A 197 16.92 3.88 1.90
C GLU A 197 16.21 5.16 2.37
N ASN A 198 15.97 6.11 1.47
CA ASN A 198 15.35 7.40 1.78
C ASN A 198 13.83 7.33 1.99
N GLN A 199 13.20 6.16 1.91
CA GLN A 199 11.75 6.00 2.11
C GLN A 199 11.37 5.69 3.57
N TYR A 200 12.35 5.50 4.47
CA TYR A 200 12.10 5.16 5.87
C TYR A 200 11.11 6.11 6.55
N ASP A 201 11.31 7.42 6.43
CA ASP A 201 10.47 8.42 7.06
C ASP A 201 9.02 8.36 6.57
N GLU A 202 8.81 8.20 5.27
CA GLU A 202 7.48 8.16 4.67
C GLU A 202 6.74 6.88 5.06
N LEU A 203 7.37 5.73 4.81
CA LEU A 203 6.78 4.41 5.03
C LEU A 203 6.65 4.05 6.51
N SER A 204 7.19 4.85 7.43
CA SER A 204 7.09 4.64 8.87
C SER A 204 5.96 5.41 9.55
N LYS A 205 5.29 6.32 8.82
CA LYS A 205 4.41 7.35 9.40
C LYS A 205 2.92 7.18 9.08
N PHE A 206 2.53 6.27 8.19
CA PHE A 206 1.09 6.08 7.90
C PHE A 206 0.35 5.68 9.17
N SER A 207 -0.78 6.34 9.40
CA SER A 207 -1.59 6.09 10.58
C SER A 207 -3.00 6.62 10.39
N CYS A 208 -3.89 6.19 11.27
CA CYS A 208 -5.27 6.62 11.35
C CYS A 208 -5.71 6.58 12.81
N VAL A 209 -6.73 7.36 13.16
CA VAL A 209 -7.28 7.45 14.51
C VAL A 209 -8.25 6.28 14.74
N PRO A 210 -8.00 5.38 15.70
CA PRO A 210 -8.93 4.27 15.98
C PRO A 210 -10.31 4.79 16.37
N SER A 211 -11.36 4.22 15.77
CA SER A 211 -12.76 4.58 16.04
C SER A 211 -13.70 3.50 15.52
N GLU A 212 -14.41 2.80 16.40
CA GLU A 212 -15.46 1.84 15.98
C GLU A 212 -16.79 2.53 15.61
N ASN A 213 -16.99 3.79 16.05
CA ASN A 213 -18.19 4.59 15.82
C ASN A 213 -17.85 5.97 15.24
N PRO A 214 -17.47 6.07 13.96
CA PRO A 214 -16.98 7.31 13.33
C PRO A 214 -18.01 8.46 13.33
N LYS A 215 -19.31 8.15 13.32
CA LYS A 215 -20.38 9.16 13.30
C LYS A 215 -20.41 10.02 14.58
N ALA A 216 -20.17 9.42 15.74
CA ALA A 216 -20.21 10.13 17.03
C ALA A 216 -19.03 11.11 17.23
N LYS A 217 -17.92 10.91 16.52
CA LYS A 217 -16.69 11.71 16.71
C LYS A 217 -16.68 12.99 15.88
N LEU A 218 -17.28 12.98 14.69
CA LEU A 218 -17.44 14.16 13.84
C LEU A 218 -18.34 15.23 14.48
N GLU A 219 -19.33 14.82 15.27
CA GLU A 219 -20.21 15.72 16.04
C GLU A 219 -19.46 16.39 17.21
N GLN A 220 -18.41 15.77 17.75
CA GLN A 220 -17.61 16.36 18.83
C GLN A 220 -16.59 17.38 18.31
N THR A 221 -16.04 17.19 17.11
CA THR A 221 -15.10 18.15 16.52
C THR A 221 -15.78 19.44 16.06
N SER A 222 -17.08 19.42 15.74
CA SER A 222 -17.83 20.64 15.38
C SER A 222 -18.22 21.52 16.57
N VAL A 223 -18.13 21.04 17.81
CA VAL A 223 -18.54 21.77 19.02
C VAL A 223 -17.41 22.65 19.60
N TYR A 224 -16.16 22.48 19.16
CA TYR A 224 -15.01 23.27 19.64
C TYR A 224 -14.63 24.46 18.75
N GLY A 225 -15.53 24.88 17.85
CA GLY A 225 -15.31 25.99 16.93
C GLY A 225 -16.45 27.00 16.97
N THR A 226 -16.76 27.56 18.15
CA THR A 226 -17.55 28.80 18.29
C THR A 226 -17.40 29.32 19.72
N GLU A 227 -16.27 29.97 20.01
CA GLU A 227 -16.25 30.99 21.06
C GLU A 227 -16.84 32.27 20.45
N GLU A 228 -18.16 32.39 20.61
CA GLU A 228 -18.91 33.60 20.32
C GLU A 228 -18.72 34.56 21.51
N HIS A 229 -18.02 35.67 21.28
CA HIS A 229 -17.96 36.78 22.22
C HIS A 229 -19.32 37.51 22.27
N ALA A 230 -20.07 37.30 23.34
CA ALA A 230 -21.16 38.15 23.80
C ALA A 230 -20.83 38.56 25.25
N GLN A 231 -21.07 39.75 25.79
CA GLN A 231 -21.67 41.03 25.39
C GLN A 231 -21.26 42.00 26.52
N ASN A 232 -21.33 43.32 26.35
CA ASN A 232 -21.96 44.14 27.38
C ASN A 232 -22.46 45.50 26.89
N GLN A 233 -23.59 45.88 27.49
CA GLN A 233 -24.64 46.78 27.01
C GLN A 233 -24.40 48.27 27.29
N HIS A 234 -25.13 49.07 26.51
CA HIS A 234 -25.48 50.48 26.61
C HIS A 234 -25.48 51.13 28.01
N PHE A 235 -25.00 52.39 28.04
CA PHE A 235 -25.67 53.47 28.76
C PHE A 235 -25.51 54.79 27.98
N MET A 236 -26.62 55.48 27.69
CA MET A 236 -26.62 56.87 27.22
C MET A 236 -26.84 57.75 28.45
N GLU A 237 -25.95 58.72 28.69
CA GLU A 237 -26.30 59.93 29.42
C GLU A 237 -25.41 61.09 28.99
N THR A 238 -26.06 62.24 28.77
CA THR A 238 -25.54 63.51 28.29
C THR A 238 -24.90 64.33 29.41
N THR A 239 -23.74 64.96 29.20
CA THR A 239 -23.45 66.28 29.80
C THR A 239 -22.26 67.00 29.12
N GLU A 240 -22.58 68.20 28.66
CA GLU A 240 -21.83 69.48 28.70
C GLU A 240 -20.38 69.66 28.19
N VAL A 241 -20.27 70.85 27.58
CA VAL A 241 -19.14 71.53 26.94
C VAL A 241 -18.05 71.88 27.94
N GLN A 242 -16.77 71.75 27.53
CA GLN A 242 -15.72 72.68 27.94
C GLN A 242 -14.60 72.78 26.90
N ASP A 243 -14.37 74.02 26.47
CA ASP A 243 -13.25 74.49 25.66
C ASP A 243 -11.89 74.14 26.27
N SER A 244 -10.90 73.79 25.44
CA SER A 244 -9.63 74.53 25.39
C SER A 244 -8.72 74.11 24.23
N VAL A 245 -8.52 75.06 23.32
CA VAL A 245 -7.22 75.62 22.86
C VAL A 245 -6.05 74.67 22.51
N GLY A 246 -5.53 74.88 21.28
CA GLY A 246 -4.09 74.82 20.99
C GLY A 246 -3.76 73.91 19.80
N HIS A 247 -3.74 74.42 18.56
CA HIS A 247 -2.61 75.13 17.91
C HIS A 247 -1.84 74.22 16.94
N HIS A 248 -1.83 74.69 15.68
CA HIS A 248 -0.74 74.57 14.69
C HIS A 248 -0.36 73.16 14.20
N SER A 249 -0.04 72.93 12.93
CA SER A 249 0.11 73.75 11.74
C SER A 249 0.34 72.80 10.55
N THR A 250 -0.03 73.27 9.35
CA THR A 250 0.61 73.04 8.03
C THR A 250 0.81 71.59 7.55
N ALA A 251 0.12 71.14 6.50
CA ALA A 251 0.31 71.49 5.08
C ALA A 251 1.60 70.91 4.47
N ASP A 252 1.45 69.78 3.77
CA ASP A 252 1.96 69.54 2.42
C ASP A 252 1.25 68.24 1.93
N GLY A 253 0.58 68.15 0.79
CA GLY A 253 0.91 68.78 -0.48
C GLY A 253 1.67 67.77 -1.34
N SER A 254 0.94 66.88 -2.04
CA SER A 254 1.17 66.52 -3.46
C SER A 254 0.56 65.17 -3.82
N ASN A 255 -0.51 65.26 -4.60
CA ASN A 255 -0.99 64.23 -5.51
C ASN A 255 0.06 63.90 -6.58
N LEU A 256 0.08 62.64 -7.04
CA LEU A 256 0.26 62.16 -8.43
C LEU A 256 0.51 60.64 -8.31
N GLY A 257 -0.29 59.72 -8.84
CA GLY A 257 -1.04 59.76 -10.08
C GLY A 257 -0.46 58.72 -11.05
N ARG A 258 -1.05 57.52 -11.07
CA ARG A 258 -1.13 56.51 -12.17
C ARG A 258 0.16 55.94 -12.83
N LYS A 259 0.28 54.60 -12.72
CA LYS A 259 0.42 53.53 -13.77
C LYS A 259 0.32 53.96 -15.25
N PRO A 260 0.60 53.09 -16.27
CA PRO A 260 1.24 51.75 -16.28
C PRO A 260 2.23 51.52 -17.47
N SER A 261 3.00 50.43 -17.42
CA SER A 261 3.15 49.38 -18.46
C SER A 261 4.08 48.29 -17.94
#